data_AF-A0A7W9F1P9-F1
#
_entry.id   AF-A0A7W9F1P9-F1
#
_cell.length_a   1.000
_cell.length_b   1.000
_cell.length_c   1.000
_cell.angle_alpha   90.00
_cell.angle_beta   90.00
_cell.angle_gamma   90.00
#
_symmetry.space_group_name_H-M   'P 1'
#
loop_
_entity.id
_entity.type
_entity.pdbx_description
1 polymer ?
#
loop_
_entity_poly.entity_id
_entity_poly.type
_entity_poly.pdbx_seq_one_letter_code
_entity_poly.pdbx_strand_id
1 'polypeptide(L)'
;MTGTGGTRASGAVMAMLLLVACGGGGEDRAPVVANEVAANEAVANEVVAETNQAVAEANVAAPAPETAVSFAGTWTGPEGLSFEVEPAAGGGFHVRNQDTLDEKTMFDARQEGGTLHFVRRGQALVARPGTGAETGFKWLANKRDCLIVQAGVEGYCRD
;
A
#
# COMPACT_ATOMS: atom_id res chain seq x y z
N MET A 1 -27.21 -13.53 61.73
CA MET A 1 -25.96 -14.23 61.36
C MET A 1 -24.91 -13.18 61.07
N THR A 2 -24.00 -12.99 62.01
CA THR A 2 -22.80 -12.15 61.95
C THR A 2 -21.73 -12.80 61.08
N GLY A 3 -20.96 -12.01 60.33
CA GLY A 3 -19.82 -12.49 59.54
C GLY A 3 -19.03 -11.37 58.86
N THR A 4 -18.15 -10.73 59.63
CA THR A 4 -16.87 -10.08 59.27
C THR A 4 -16.08 -10.85 58.19
N GLY A 5 -15.17 -10.33 57.35
CA GLY A 5 -14.40 -9.08 57.27
C GLY A 5 -13.10 -9.36 56.47
N GLY A 6 -12.39 -8.29 56.05
CA GLY A 6 -10.97 -8.30 55.62
C GLY A 6 -10.69 -8.42 54.12
N THR A 7 -9.65 -7.83 53.51
CA THR A 7 -8.69 -6.78 53.90
C THR A 7 -8.00 -6.28 52.63
N ARG A 8 -7.45 -5.06 52.70
CA ARG A 8 -6.82 -4.27 51.64
C ARG A 8 -5.49 -4.86 51.14
N ALA A 9 -5.09 -4.51 49.91
CA ALA A 9 -3.67 -4.31 49.58
C ALA A 9 -3.52 -3.22 48.51
N SER A 10 -2.95 -2.10 48.93
CA SER A 10 -2.53 -0.96 48.11
C SER A 10 -1.28 -1.31 47.30
N GLY A 11 -1.22 -0.87 46.05
CA GLY A 11 0.01 -0.86 45.25
C GLY A 11 0.25 0.54 44.72
N ALA A 12 1.15 1.28 45.38
CA ALA A 12 1.74 2.51 44.86
C ALA A 12 3.24 2.43 45.09
N VAL A 13 4.05 2.40 44.03
CA VAL A 13 5.46 2.77 44.08
C VAL A 13 5.81 3.51 42.78
N MET A 14 6.32 4.71 42.98
CA MET A 14 6.78 5.71 42.03
C MET A 14 8.30 5.76 42.11
N ALA A 15 9.04 5.89 40.99
CA ALA A 15 10.33 6.59 40.91
C ALA A 15 10.93 6.55 39.50
N MET A 16 11.17 7.74 38.93
CA MET A 16 12.09 8.01 37.82
C MET A 16 13.54 7.92 38.29
N LEU A 17 14.46 7.48 37.43
CA LEU A 17 15.89 7.80 37.50
C LEU A 17 16.47 7.97 36.08
N LEU A 18 16.97 9.18 35.81
CA LEU A 18 17.83 9.54 34.68
C LEU A 18 19.29 9.35 35.10
N LEU A 19 20.12 8.71 34.27
CA LEU A 19 21.58 8.68 34.43
C LEU A 19 22.25 8.93 33.08
N VAL A 20 22.87 10.11 32.99
CA VAL A 20 23.88 10.52 32.01
C VAL A 20 25.20 9.84 32.35
N ALA A 21 25.91 9.30 31.35
CA ALA A 21 27.32 8.93 31.47
C ALA A 21 28.08 9.34 30.20
N CYS A 22 29.20 10.05 30.39
CA CYS A 22 30.06 10.61 29.36
C CYS A 22 31.54 10.31 29.72
N GLY A 23 32.38 10.06 28.71
CA GLY A 23 33.84 9.85 28.80
C GLY A 23 34.23 8.36 28.85
N GLY A 24 35.03 7.79 27.95
CA GLY A 24 36.32 8.21 27.34
C GLY A 24 37.40 7.28 27.91
N GLY A 25 38.41 6.71 27.23
CA GLY A 25 38.94 6.71 25.87
C GLY A 25 40.08 5.66 25.82
N GLY A 26 40.88 5.63 24.73
CA GLY A 26 42.15 4.88 24.62
C GLY A 26 42.03 3.61 23.76
N GLU A 27 42.23 3.66 22.45
CA GLU A 27 43.50 3.66 21.68
C GLU A 27 44.31 2.36 21.75
N ASP A 28 44.40 1.66 20.61
CA ASP A 28 45.61 0.98 20.18
C ASP A 28 45.78 1.09 18.65
N ARG A 29 47.01 1.42 18.25
CA ARG A 29 47.43 1.93 16.94
C ARG A 29 48.01 0.82 16.06
N ALA A 30 47.78 0.89 14.75
CA ALA A 30 48.65 0.32 13.71
C ALA A 30 48.38 1.01 12.34
N PRO A 31 49.26 0.91 11.32
CA PRO A 31 49.93 2.07 10.75
C PRO A 31 49.36 2.55 9.41
N VAL A 32 49.62 3.84 9.15
CA VAL A 32 49.23 4.61 7.97
C VAL A 32 50.15 4.28 6.80
N VAL A 33 49.57 3.74 5.72
CA VAL A 33 50.13 3.85 4.37
C VAL A 33 49.76 5.22 3.83
N ALA A 34 50.77 6.03 3.60
CA ALA A 34 50.69 7.43 3.20
C ALA A 34 50.25 7.55 1.73
N ASN A 35 49.22 8.37 1.50
CA ASN A 35 48.99 9.04 0.23
C ASN A 35 48.74 10.52 0.56
N GLU A 36 49.56 11.40 0.01
CA GLU A 36 50.31 12.40 0.81
C GLU A 36 49.79 13.84 0.78
N VAL A 37 49.94 14.50 1.94
CA VAL A 37 49.97 15.94 2.30
C VAL A 37 49.02 16.93 1.57
N ALA A 38 47.94 17.36 2.23
CA ALA A 38 47.95 18.52 3.13
C ALA A 38 46.55 19.16 3.28
N ALA A 39 46.08 19.15 4.53
CA ALA A 39 45.27 20.18 5.21
C ALA A 39 43.79 20.41 4.83
N ASN A 40 42.97 19.98 5.80
CA ASN A 40 41.72 20.54 6.33
C ASN A 40 40.38 19.91 5.87
N GLU A 41 39.96 18.98 6.74
CA GLU A 41 38.66 18.34 6.82
C GLU A 41 37.57 19.32 7.24
N ALA A 42 36.39 19.24 6.61
CA ALA A 42 35.14 19.01 7.32
C ALA A 42 34.01 18.59 6.34
N VAL A 43 33.26 17.58 6.76
CA VAL A 43 31.94 17.13 6.28
C VAL A 43 31.92 16.16 5.09
N ALA A 44 32.19 14.90 5.41
CA ALA A 44 31.63 13.75 4.72
C ALA A 44 30.20 13.51 5.23
N ASN A 45 29.17 13.67 4.38
CA ASN A 45 27.95 12.85 4.38
C ASN A 45 26.98 13.20 3.21
N GLU A 46 27.44 13.43 1.97
CA GLU A 46 26.53 13.89 0.89
C GLU A 46 26.82 13.28 -0.48
N VAL A 47 27.18 12.00 -0.59
CA VAL A 47 27.38 11.37 -1.92
C VAL A 47 26.91 9.92 -1.94
N VAL A 48 25.61 9.69 -1.78
CA VAL A 48 24.94 8.44 -2.19
C VAL A 48 23.52 8.68 -2.74
N ALA A 49 23.16 9.94 -3.02
CA ALA A 49 21.81 10.32 -3.42
C ALA A 49 21.64 10.57 -4.94
N GLU A 50 22.65 10.29 -5.77
CA GLU A 50 22.59 10.66 -7.20
C GLU A 50 22.35 9.48 -8.18
N THR A 51 22.19 8.23 -7.71
CA THR A 51 21.95 7.09 -8.63
C THR A 51 20.61 6.37 -8.42
N ASN A 52 19.71 6.90 -7.59
CA ASN A 52 18.34 6.36 -7.44
C ASN A 52 17.25 7.25 -8.04
N GLN A 53 17.62 8.41 -8.61
CA GLN A 53 16.67 9.35 -9.22
C GLN A 53 16.24 9.00 -10.66
N ALA A 54 16.67 7.85 -11.22
CA ALA A 54 16.36 7.50 -12.61
C ALA A 54 15.27 6.43 -12.81
N VAL A 55 14.61 5.93 -11.75
CA VAL A 55 13.51 4.94 -11.89
C VAL A 55 12.23 5.30 -11.15
N ALA A 56 12.17 6.47 -10.50
CA ALA A 56 11.00 6.92 -9.75
C ALA A 56 10.11 7.95 -10.50
N GLU A 57 10.50 8.36 -11.71
CA GLU A 57 9.80 9.39 -12.50
C GLU A 57 9.18 8.87 -13.81
N ALA A 58 8.90 7.57 -13.90
CA ALA A 58 8.26 6.97 -15.07
C ALA A 58 6.99 6.19 -14.72
N ASN A 59 6.01 6.84 -14.09
CA ASN A 59 4.56 6.63 -14.33
C ASN A 59 3.61 7.35 -13.34
N VAL A 60 3.94 8.56 -12.88
CA VAL A 60 2.85 9.43 -12.36
C VAL A 60 2.15 10.06 -13.56
N ALA A 61 1.41 9.23 -14.29
CA ALA A 61 0.42 9.72 -15.23
C ALA A 61 -0.57 10.55 -14.41
N ALA A 62 -0.64 11.85 -14.70
CA ALA A 62 -1.64 12.74 -14.14
C ALA A 62 -3.03 12.10 -14.33
N PRO A 63 -3.94 12.20 -13.34
CA PRO A 63 -5.27 11.63 -13.48
C PRO A 63 -5.93 12.23 -14.73
N ALA A 64 -6.32 11.35 -15.64
CA ALA A 64 -7.16 11.73 -16.77
C ALA A 64 -8.43 12.42 -16.22
N PRO A 65 -8.99 13.40 -16.93
CA PRO A 65 -10.18 14.12 -16.47
C PRO A 65 -11.29 13.13 -16.11
N GLU A 66 -11.90 13.35 -14.95
CA GLU A 66 -12.92 12.51 -14.32
C GLU A 66 -14.20 12.48 -15.16
N THR A 67 -14.17 11.80 -16.31
CA THR A 67 -15.42 11.31 -16.89
C THR A 67 -16.00 10.35 -15.88
N ALA A 68 -17.19 10.64 -15.35
CA ALA A 68 -17.88 9.80 -14.39
C ALA A 68 -17.92 8.36 -14.92
N VAL A 69 -17.11 7.47 -14.34
CA VAL A 69 -16.99 6.09 -14.82
C VAL A 69 -18.26 5.35 -14.45
N SER A 70 -18.89 4.74 -15.45
CA SER A 70 -20.03 3.86 -15.23
C SER A 70 -19.55 2.47 -14.86
N PHE A 71 -19.55 2.17 -13.57
CA PHE A 71 -19.12 0.85 -13.06
C PHE A 71 -20.03 -0.30 -13.51
N ALA A 72 -21.33 -0.06 -13.66
CA ALA A 72 -22.31 -1.09 -13.99
C ALA A 72 -22.01 -1.79 -15.32
N GLY A 73 -22.15 -3.12 -15.36
CA GLY A 73 -21.86 -4.00 -16.50
C GLY A 73 -20.71 -4.97 -16.26
N THR A 74 -20.35 -5.73 -17.29
CA THR A 74 -19.29 -6.75 -17.24
C THR A 74 -17.93 -6.14 -17.53
N TRP A 75 -16.92 -6.56 -16.78
CA TRP A 75 -15.51 -6.26 -17.04
C TRP A 75 -14.73 -7.58 -17.18
N THR A 76 -13.95 -7.72 -18.25
CA THR A 76 -13.28 -8.98 -18.61
C THR A 76 -11.82 -8.98 -18.14
N GLY A 77 -11.44 -10.03 -17.44
CA GLY A 77 -10.07 -10.32 -16.99
C GLY A 77 -9.45 -11.49 -17.78
N PRO A 78 -8.21 -11.89 -17.43
CA PRO A 78 -7.46 -12.90 -18.18
C PRO A 78 -8.14 -14.23 -18.19
N GLU A 79 -8.00 -14.99 -19.26
CA GLU A 79 -8.35 -16.42 -19.27
C GLU A 79 -9.82 -16.71 -18.88
N GLY A 80 -10.73 -15.75 -19.09
CA GLY A 80 -12.16 -15.89 -18.75
C GLY A 80 -12.54 -15.40 -17.35
N LEU A 81 -11.62 -14.78 -16.61
CA LEU A 81 -11.92 -14.07 -15.37
C LEU A 81 -12.88 -12.90 -15.63
N SER A 82 -13.68 -12.54 -14.62
CA SER A 82 -14.69 -11.48 -14.76
C SER A 82 -14.96 -10.72 -13.47
N PHE A 83 -15.36 -9.46 -13.64
CA PHE A 83 -15.86 -8.59 -12.59
C PHE A 83 -17.15 -7.96 -13.11
N GLU A 84 -18.30 -8.49 -12.69
CA GLU A 84 -19.61 -8.07 -13.16
C GLU A 84 -20.29 -7.22 -12.09
N VAL A 85 -20.69 -6.01 -12.44
CA VAL A 85 -21.22 -5.01 -11.51
C VAL A 85 -22.68 -4.72 -11.84
N GLU A 86 -23.58 -5.03 -10.93
CA GLU A 86 -25.02 -4.77 -11.05
C GLU A 86 -25.42 -3.67 -10.05
N PRO A 87 -26.18 -2.63 -10.46
CA PRO A 87 -26.71 -1.64 -9.51
C PRO A 87 -27.59 -2.30 -8.44
N ALA A 88 -27.43 -1.88 -7.19
CA ALA A 88 -28.24 -2.29 -6.05
C ALA A 88 -29.09 -1.12 -5.52
N ALA A 89 -30.07 -1.43 -4.67
CA ALA A 89 -30.87 -0.40 -4.00
C ALA A 89 -30.00 0.52 -3.13
N GLY A 90 -30.41 1.78 -2.98
CA GLY A 90 -29.70 2.75 -2.11
C GLY A 90 -28.33 3.20 -2.63
N GLY A 91 -28.10 3.10 -3.95
CA GLY A 91 -26.90 3.59 -4.63
C GLY A 91 -25.65 2.72 -4.44
N GLY A 92 -25.82 1.46 -4.04
CA GLY A 92 -24.74 0.47 -4.01
C GLY A 92 -24.68 -0.39 -5.28
N PHE A 93 -23.84 -1.42 -5.25
CA PHE A 93 -23.71 -2.40 -6.32
C PHE A 93 -23.58 -3.81 -5.75
N HIS A 94 -24.11 -4.80 -6.46
CA HIS A 94 -23.77 -6.20 -6.27
C HIS A 94 -22.72 -6.58 -7.30
N VAL A 95 -21.64 -7.21 -6.85
CA VAL A 95 -20.55 -7.65 -7.72
C VAL A 95 -20.49 -9.16 -7.74
N ARG A 96 -20.47 -9.75 -8.93
CA ARG A 96 -20.08 -11.15 -9.15
C ARG A 96 -18.66 -11.15 -9.69
N ASN A 97 -17.75 -11.80 -8.99
CA ASN A 97 -16.34 -11.79 -9.33
C ASN A 97 -15.83 -13.22 -9.48
N GLN A 98 -15.22 -13.48 -10.64
CA GLN A 98 -14.42 -14.66 -10.91
C GLN A 98 -12.97 -14.17 -11.07
N ASP A 99 -12.20 -14.19 -9.98
CA ASP A 99 -10.80 -13.77 -9.92
C ASP A 99 -9.82 -14.96 -9.98
N THR A 100 -10.35 -16.19 -9.98
CA THR A 100 -9.64 -17.44 -10.30
C THR A 100 -10.49 -18.30 -11.24
N LEU A 101 -9.90 -19.34 -11.85
CA LEU A 101 -10.66 -20.24 -12.73
C LEU A 101 -11.64 -21.14 -11.97
N ASP A 102 -11.44 -21.32 -10.67
CA ASP A 102 -12.17 -22.27 -9.84
C ASP A 102 -13.23 -21.62 -8.94
N GLU A 103 -13.11 -20.31 -8.65
CA GLU A 103 -13.95 -19.63 -7.68
C GLU A 103 -14.77 -18.50 -8.30
N LYS A 104 -16.04 -18.43 -7.91
CA LYS A 104 -16.93 -17.29 -8.13
C LYS A 104 -17.43 -16.78 -6.80
N THR A 105 -17.17 -15.51 -6.51
CA THR A 105 -17.61 -14.83 -5.29
C THR A 105 -18.63 -13.77 -5.61
N MET A 106 -19.49 -13.46 -4.64
CA MET A 106 -20.39 -12.30 -4.70
C MET A 106 -20.18 -11.43 -3.48
N PHE A 107 -20.19 -10.12 -3.67
CA PHE A 107 -20.06 -9.14 -2.60
C PHE A 107 -20.75 -7.83 -2.96
N ASP A 108 -21.06 -7.03 -1.93
CA ASP A 108 -21.56 -5.68 -2.10
C ASP A 108 -20.41 -4.69 -2.27
N ALA A 109 -20.67 -3.66 -3.06
CA ALA A 109 -19.72 -2.58 -3.31
C ALA A 109 -20.42 -1.21 -3.28
N ARG A 110 -19.64 -0.16 -3.04
CA ARG A 110 -20.14 1.21 -2.96
C ARG A 110 -19.23 2.16 -3.73
N GLN A 111 -19.82 3.08 -4.47
CA GLN A 111 -19.07 4.09 -5.18
C GLN A 111 -18.74 5.26 -4.24
N GLU A 112 -17.47 5.64 -4.19
CA GLU A 112 -16.96 6.78 -3.43
C GLU A 112 -15.77 7.39 -4.19
N GLY A 113 -15.76 8.71 -4.36
CA GLY A 113 -14.63 9.42 -4.98
C GLY A 113 -14.24 8.92 -6.37
N GLY A 114 -15.21 8.49 -7.20
CA GLY A 114 -14.94 7.95 -8.54
C GLY A 114 -14.31 6.56 -8.55
N THR A 115 -14.40 5.83 -7.44
CA THR A 115 -13.87 4.46 -7.27
C THR A 115 -14.93 3.55 -6.65
N LEU A 116 -14.75 2.23 -6.76
CA LEU A 116 -15.66 1.23 -6.21
C LEU A 116 -14.99 0.52 -5.02
N HIS A 117 -15.54 0.72 -3.83
CA HIS A 117 -15.04 0.15 -2.56
C HIS A 117 -15.82 -1.10 -2.21
N PHE A 118 -15.12 -2.16 -1.77
CA PHE A 118 -15.73 -3.44 -1.39
C PHE A 118 -14.87 -4.24 -0.41
N VAL A 119 -15.45 -5.28 0.18
CA VAL A 119 -14.73 -6.25 1.01
C VAL A 119 -14.79 -7.63 0.35
N ARG A 120 -13.63 -8.22 0.06
CA ARG A 120 -13.52 -9.58 -0.49
C ARG A 120 -12.54 -10.38 0.36
N ARG A 121 -12.96 -11.58 0.79
CA ARG A 121 -12.17 -12.47 1.66
C ARG A 121 -11.61 -11.76 2.92
N GLY A 122 -12.40 -10.85 3.50
CA GLY A 122 -12.03 -10.08 4.70
C GLY A 122 -11.09 -8.89 4.45
N GLN A 123 -10.71 -8.63 3.20
CA GLN A 123 -9.83 -7.50 2.83
C GLN A 123 -10.67 -6.37 2.22
N ALA A 124 -10.46 -5.15 2.71
CA ALA A 124 -11.01 -3.94 2.08
C ALA A 124 -10.20 -3.62 0.82
N LEU A 125 -10.88 -3.48 -0.31
CA LEU A 125 -10.29 -3.28 -1.63
C LEU A 125 -11.00 -2.13 -2.36
N VAL A 126 -10.30 -1.58 -3.36
CA VAL A 126 -10.81 -0.51 -4.22
C VAL A 126 -10.55 -0.89 -5.66
N ALA A 127 -11.60 -0.88 -6.49
CA ALA A 127 -11.48 -0.89 -7.94
C ALA A 127 -11.56 0.54 -8.45
N ARG A 128 -10.47 1.03 -9.06
CA ARG A 128 -10.41 2.36 -9.65
C ARG A 128 -10.37 2.29 -11.17
N PRO A 129 -10.84 3.33 -11.88
CA PRO A 129 -10.56 3.48 -13.30
C PRO A 129 -9.05 3.46 -13.59
N GLY A 130 -8.70 2.93 -14.75
CA GLY A 130 -7.34 2.88 -15.25
C GLY A 130 -7.27 2.28 -16.66
N THR A 131 -6.07 1.89 -17.06
CA THR A 131 -5.78 1.37 -18.39
C THR A 131 -5.28 -0.07 -18.35
N GLY A 132 -5.36 -0.75 -19.48
CA GLY A 132 -4.98 -2.15 -19.61
C GLY A 132 -3.52 -2.42 -19.26
N ALA A 133 -2.63 -1.45 -19.48
CA ALA A 133 -1.21 -1.53 -19.12
C ALA A 133 -1.01 -1.69 -17.59
N GLU A 134 -1.89 -1.10 -16.78
CA GLU A 134 -1.80 -1.16 -15.31
C GLU A 134 -2.26 -2.51 -14.75
N THR A 135 -2.94 -3.34 -15.55
CA THR A 135 -3.42 -4.66 -15.10
C THR A 135 -2.28 -5.67 -14.92
N GLY A 136 -1.15 -5.47 -15.61
CA GLY A 136 -0.06 -6.45 -15.70
C GLY A 136 -0.26 -7.54 -16.76
N PHE A 137 -1.42 -7.57 -17.44
CA PHE A 137 -1.73 -8.61 -18.41
C PHE A 137 -1.50 -8.18 -19.86
N LYS A 138 -0.63 -8.90 -20.58
CA LYS A 138 -0.20 -8.56 -21.96
C LYS A 138 -1.35 -8.36 -22.95
N TRP A 139 -2.39 -9.18 -22.87
CA TRP A 139 -3.53 -9.14 -23.80
C TRP A 139 -4.55 -8.04 -23.44
N LEU A 140 -4.48 -7.47 -22.23
CA LEU A 140 -5.23 -6.27 -21.84
C LEU A 140 -4.47 -4.98 -22.14
N ALA A 141 -3.14 -5.01 -22.29
CA ALA A 141 -2.26 -3.85 -22.25
C ALA A 141 -2.70 -2.63 -23.10
N ASN A 142 -3.36 -2.87 -24.24
CA ASN A 142 -3.79 -1.81 -25.17
C ASN A 142 -5.19 -1.25 -24.89
N LYS A 143 -5.94 -1.82 -23.94
CA LYS A 143 -7.28 -1.36 -23.58
C LYS A 143 -7.21 -0.11 -22.72
N ARG A 144 -8.25 0.72 -22.78
CA ARG A 144 -8.30 2.01 -22.06
C ARG A 144 -9.45 2.15 -21.08
N ASP A 145 -10.45 1.29 -21.14
CA ASP A 145 -11.54 1.26 -20.19
C ASP A 145 -11.35 0.06 -19.27
N CYS A 146 -10.66 0.27 -18.15
CA CYS A 146 -10.35 -0.79 -17.21
C CYS A 146 -10.62 -0.38 -15.76
N LEU A 147 -10.95 -1.38 -14.95
CA LEU A 147 -10.91 -1.33 -13.50
C LEU A 147 -9.65 -2.01 -13.01
N ILE A 148 -8.89 -1.29 -12.19
CA ILE A 148 -7.68 -1.77 -11.53
C ILE A 148 -8.00 -2.00 -10.06
N VAL A 149 -7.94 -3.26 -9.63
CA VAL A 149 -8.09 -3.66 -8.21
C VAL A 149 -6.73 -3.65 -7.53
N GLN A 150 -5.71 -4.18 -8.21
CA GLN A 150 -4.33 -4.15 -7.76
C GLN A 150 -3.39 -4.03 -8.97
N ALA A 151 -2.65 -2.92 -9.05
CA ALA A 151 -1.77 -2.66 -10.18
C ALA A 151 -0.74 -3.78 -10.37
N GLY A 152 -0.60 -4.25 -11.62
CA GLY A 152 0.29 -5.34 -12.01
C GLY A 152 -0.16 -6.74 -11.60
N VAL A 153 -1.31 -6.88 -10.91
CA VAL A 153 -1.78 -8.15 -10.34
C VAL A 153 -3.21 -8.46 -10.73
N GLU A 154 -4.12 -7.48 -10.67
CA GLU A 154 -5.54 -7.69 -10.90
C GLU A 154 -6.18 -6.46 -11.53
N GLY A 155 -6.79 -6.67 -12.69
CA GLY A 155 -7.65 -5.69 -13.33
C GLY A 155 -8.49 -6.32 -14.43
N TYR A 156 -9.55 -5.61 -14.80
CA TYR A 156 -10.59 -6.07 -15.71
C TYR A 156 -10.91 -4.95 -16.68
N CYS A 157 -11.07 -5.23 -17.96
CA CYS A 157 -11.31 -4.21 -18.96
C CYS A 157 -12.58 -4.47 -19.76
N ARG A 158 -13.11 -3.38 -20.33
CA ARG A 158 -14.06 -3.37 -21.44
C ARG A 158 -13.31 -2.99 -22.71
N ASP A 159 -13.83 -3.47 -23.84
CA ASP A 159 -13.47 -3.11 -25.23
C ASP A 159 -11.98 -3.05 -25.61
#